data_AF-A0A376ZKA6-F1
#
_entry.id   AF-A0A376ZKA6-F1
#
_cell.length_a   1.000
_cell.length_b   1.000
_cell.length_c   1.000
_cell.angle_alpha   90.00
_cell.angle_beta   90.00
_cell.angle_gamma   90.00
#
_symmetry.space_group_name_H-M   'P 1'
#
loop_
_entity.id
_entity.type
_entity.pdbx_description
1 polymer ?
#
loop_
_entity_poly.entity_id
_entity_poly.type
_entity_poly.pdbx_seq_one_letter_code
_entity_poly.pdbx_strand_id
1 'polypeptide(L)' 'MYTYKMIQVPPNISVKAKDNKSGVAAAYLQGVVNEQAAEGWEFQRVDTIGIEEQPGCFNGGKAQVFQYYVITFRKKVPDA' A
#
# COMPACT_ATOMS: atom_id res chain seq x y z
N MET A 1 22.38 -10.21 -0.70
CA MET A 1 21.52 -9.44 0.26
C MET A 1 20.30 -8.90 -0.48
N TYR A 2 19.30 -8.30 0.19
CA TYR A 2 18.14 -7.69 -0.48
C TYR A 2 17.98 -6.23 -0.05
N THR A 3 17.61 -5.38 -1.00
CA THR A 3 17.05 -4.04 -0.76
C THR A 3 15.53 -4.13 -0.80
N TYR A 4 14.85 -3.40 0.07
CA TYR A 4 13.39 -3.39 0.15
C TYR A 4 12.83 -2.00 -0.17
N LYS A 5 11.63 -1.98 -0.76
CA LYS A 5 10.86 -0.77 -1.06
C LYS A 5 9.42 -0.99 -0.57
N MET A 6 8.89 -0.01 0.15
CA MET A 6 7.54 -0.05 0.70
C MET A 6 6.73 1.07 0.06
N ILE A 7 5.59 0.73 -0.53
CA ILE A 7 4.69 1.70 -1.17
C ILE A 7 3.33 1.63 -0.50
N GLN A 8 2.90 2.75 0.09
CA GLN A 8 1.56 2.88 0.61
C GLN A 8 0.57 3.03 -0.54
N VAL A 9 -0.53 2.28 -0.48
CA VAL A 9 -1.65 2.39 -1.43
C VAL A 9 -2.91 2.83 -0.70
N PRO A 10 -3.84 3.53 -1.39
CA PRO A 10 -5.10 3.92 -0.79
C PRO A 10 -5.87 2.70 -0.25
N PRO A 11 -6.40 2.77 0.98
CA PRO A 11 -7.13 1.66 1.56
C PRO A 11 -8.50 1.42 0.93
N ASN A 12 -9.03 2.43 0.23
CA ASN A 12 -10.30 2.36 -0.47
C ASN A 12 -10.11 2.88 -1.89
N ILE A 13 -10.69 2.17 -2.86
CA ILE A 13 -10.77 2.63 -4.26
C ILE A 13 -12.21 3.08 -4.49
N SER A 14 -12.41 4.36 -4.76
CA SER A 14 -13.73 4.91 -5.08
C SER A 14 -14.06 4.68 -6.55
N VAL A 15 -15.10 3.88 -6.80
CA VAL A 15 -15.64 3.63 -8.14
C VAL A 15 -17.10 4.04 -8.20
N LYS A 16 -17.57 4.47 -9.38
CA LYS A 16 -19.00 4.63 -9.61
C LYS A 16 -19.67 3.26 -9.58
N ALA A 17 -20.90 3.17 -9.09
CA ALA A 17 -21.61 1.88 -8.96
C ALA A 17 -21.65 1.07 -10.27
N LYS A 18 -21.84 1.73 -11.41
CA LYS A 18 -21.84 1.11 -12.75
C LYS A 18 -20.47 0.54 -13.20
N ASP A 19 -19.41 1.05 -12.59
CA ASP A 19 -18.02 0.71 -12.87
C ASP A 19 -17.44 -0.22 -11.77
N ASN A 20 -18.22 -0.49 -10.72
CA ASN A 20 -17.90 -1.45 -9.65
C ASN A 20 -18.05 -2.88 -10.16
N LYS A 21 -17.18 -3.24 -11.10
CA LYS A 21 -17.12 -4.57 -11.69
C LYS A 21 -16.20 -5.47 -10.84
N SER A 22 -16.42 -6.77 -10.95
CA SER A 22 -15.49 -7.75 -10.39
C SER A 22 -14.07 -7.46 -10.91
N GLY A 23 -13.09 -7.38 -10.01
CA GLY A 23 -11.68 -7.24 -10.35
C GLY A 23 -11.08 -5.83 -10.35
N VAL A 24 -11.82 -4.75 -10.04
CA VAL A 24 -11.22 -3.40 -10.01
C VAL A 24 -10.06 -3.30 -9.01
N ALA A 25 -10.23 -3.87 -7.80
CA ALA A 25 -9.17 -3.89 -6.81
C ALA A 25 -7.94 -4.69 -7.28
N ALA A 26 -8.17 -5.81 -7.98
CA ALA A 26 -7.09 -6.61 -8.56
C ALA A 26 -6.36 -5.86 -9.67
N ALA A 27 -7.08 -5.21 -10.59
CA ALA A 27 -6.51 -4.40 -11.66
C ALA A 27 -5.66 -3.24 -11.12
N TYR A 28 -6.13 -2.59 -10.05
CA TYR A 28 -5.37 -1.54 -9.37
C TYR A 28 -4.05 -2.07 -8.81
N LEU A 29 -4.10 -3.13 -8.00
CA LEU A 29 -2.88 -3.72 -7.41
C LEU A 29 -1.94 -4.25 -8.50
N GLN A 30 -2.48 -4.87 -9.55
CA GLN A 30 -1.70 -5.33 -10.70
C GLN A 30 -0.97 -4.16 -11.38
N GLY A 31 -1.60 -3.00 -11.52
CA GLY A 31 -0.95 -1.80 -12.08
C GLY A 31 0.27 -1.38 -11.27
N VAL A 32 0.11 -1.26 -9.94
CA VAL A 32 1.21 -0.89 -9.04
C VAL A 32 2.33 -1.94 -9.06
N VAL A 33 1.98 -3.22 -9.02
CA VAL A 33 2.96 -4.31 -9.06
C VAL A 33 3.72 -4.33 -10.39
N ASN A 34 3.03 -4.14 -11.52
CA ASN A 34 3.66 -4.12 -12.83
C ASN A 34 4.59 -2.92 -13.04
N GLU A 35 4.21 -1.74 -12.53
CA GLU A 35 5.07 -0.54 -12.57
C GLU A 35 6.39 -0.79 -11.82
N GLN A 36 6.31 -1.39 -10.62
CA GLN A 36 7.48 -1.70 -9.82
C GLN A 36 8.31 -2.85 -10.42
N ALA A 37 7.66 -3.85 -11.00
CA ALA A 37 8.32 -4.93 -11.73
C ALA A 37 9.09 -4.42 -12.95
N ALA A 38 8.57 -3.41 -13.66
CA ALA A 38 9.26 -2.77 -14.79
C ALA A 38 10.56 -2.06 -14.36
N GLU A 39 10.61 -1.54 -13.13
CA GLU A 39 11.85 -1.03 -12.52
C GLU A 39 12.77 -2.16 -12.01
N GLY A 40 12.35 -3.43 -12.08
CA GLY A 40 13.09 -4.61 -11.61
C GLY A 40 12.80 -5.02 -10.16
N TRP A 41 11.75 -4.48 -9.53
CA TRP A 41 11.37 -4.86 -8.17
C TRP A 41 10.48 -6.10 -8.15
N GLU A 42 10.79 -7.06 -7.28
CA GLU A 42 9.98 -8.26 -7.09
C GLU A 42 8.90 -8.00 -6.03
N PHE A 43 7.65 -8.31 -6.34
CA PHE A 43 6.55 -8.28 -5.37
C PHE A 43 6.76 -9.35 -4.29
N GLN A 44 6.63 -8.96 -3.02
CA GLN A 44 6.73 -9.87 -1.90
C GLN A 44 5.38 -10.09 -1.21
N ARG A 45 4.71 -9.01 -0.78
CA ARG A 45 3.45 -9.08 -0.02
C ARG A 45 2.75 -7.72 0.07
N VAL A 46 1.51 -7.73 0.54
CA VAL A 46 0.77 -6.55 1.01
C VAL A 46 0.53 -6.70 2.51
N ASP A 47 0.95 -5.71 3.28
CA ASP A 47 0.74 -5.63 4.73
C ASP A 47 -0.31 -4.57 5.07
N THR A 48 -1.01 -4.73 6.18
CA THR A 48 -1.86 -3.68 6.76
C THR A 48 -1.18 -3.08 7.98
N ILE A 49 -1.09 -1.75 8.05
CA ILE A 49 -0.50 -1.01 9.16
C ILE A 49 -1.56 -0.08 9.75
N GLY A 50 -1.76 -0.15 11.06
CA GLY A 50 -2.57 0.80 11.81
C GLY A 50 -1.75 2.00 12.26
N ILE A 51 -2.24 3.21 12.05
CA ILE A 51 -1.72 4.43 12.66
C ILE A 51 -2.78 4.97 13.61
N GLU A 52 -2.39 5.19 14.85
CA GLU A 52 -3.23 5.85 15.85
C GLU A 52 -2.79 7.31 15.96
N GLU A 53 -3.61 8.21 15.44
CA GLU A 53 -3.41 9.65 15.58
C GLU A 53 -3.93 10.10 16.94
N GLN A 54 -2.99 10.48 17.81
CA GLN A 54 -3.32 11.05 19.11
C GLN A 54 -3.85 12.47 18.94
N PRO A 55 -4.92 12.85 19.65
CA PRO A 55 -5.42 14.20 19.63
C PRO A 55 -4.37 15.16 20.19
N GLY A 56 -4.17 16.30 19.54
CA GLY A 56 -3.29 17.35 20.07
C GLY A 56 -3.81 17.92 21.39
N CYS A 57 -2.94 18.55 22.18
CA CYS A 57 -3.21 19.06 23.53
C CYS A 57 -4.45 19.98 23.64
N PHE A 58 -4.88 20.61 22.55
CA PHE A 58 -6.04 21.51 22.48
C PHE A 58 -7.33 20.87 21.97
N ASN A 59 -7.28 19.63 21.48
CA ASN A 59 -8.46 18.89 21.07
C ASN A 59 -8.73 17.81 22.12
N GLY A 60 -9.78 17.97 22.95
CA GLY A 60 -10.29 16.91 23.83
C GLY A 60 -10.94 15.73 23.07
N GLY A 61 -10.47 15.44 21.86
CA GLY A 61 -11.00 14.41 20.98
C GLY A 61 -10.53 13.01 21.38
N LYS A 62 -11.11 11.98 20.74
CA LYS A 62 -10.63 10.60 20.84
C LYS A 62 -9.53 10.36 19.80
N ALA A 63 -8.59 9.48 20.11
CA ALA A 63 -7.60 9.01 19.14
C ALA A 63 -8.32 8.42 17.91
N GLN A 64 -7.79 8.75 16.73
CA GLN A 64 -8.32 8.24 15.46
C GLN A 64 -7.39 7.12 14.96
N VAL A 65 -7.98 5.98 14.60
CA VAL A 65 -7.23 4.84 14.05
C VAL A 65 -7.44 4.80 12.55
N PHE A 66 -6.33 4.89 11.81
CA PHE A 66 -6.29 4.76 10.35
C PHE A 66 -5.65 3.44 9.98
N GLN A 67 -6.22 2.74 9.01
CA GLN A 67 -5.60 1.55 8.42
C GLN A 67 -5.05 1.89 7.04
N TYR A 68 -3.78 1.56 6.84
CA TYR A 68 -3.08 1.73 5.58
C TYR A 68 -2.67 0.37 5.04
N TYR A 69 -2.65 0.24 3.72
CA TYR A 69 -2.09 -0.93 3.06
C TYR A 69 -0.74 -0.56 2.46
N VAL A 70 0.26 -1.38 2.71
CA VAL A 70 1.64 -1.16 2.26
C VAL A 70 2.08 -2.37 1.46
N ILE A 71 2.43 -2.14 0.20
CA ILE A 71 3.01 -3.16 -0.66
C ILE A 71 4.51 -3.19 -0.42
N THR A 72 5.03 -4.37 -0.08
CA THR A 72 6.47 -4.61 0.07
C THR A 72 7.01 -5.25 -1.19
N PHE A 73 8.07 -4.63 -1.71
CA PHE A 73 8.88 -5.12 -2.82
C PHE A 73 10.31 -5.38 -2.36
N ARG A 74 11.01 -6.26 -3.08
CA ARG A 74 12.43 -6.53 -2.84
C ARG A 74 13.23 -6.60 -4.15
N LYS A 75 14.52 -6.30 -4.06
CA LYS A 75 15.51 -6.50 -5.12
C LYS A 75 16.72 -7.20 -4.55
N LYS A 76 17.22 -8.22 -5.26
CA LYS A 76 18.49 -8.86 -4.89
C LYS A 76 19.62 -7.85 -5.13
N VAL A 77 20.42 -7.60 -4.09
CA VAL A 77 21.68 -6.85 -4.23
C VAL A 77 22.67 -7.79 -4.92
N PRO A 78 23.28 -7.40 -6.05
CA PRO A 78 24.30 -8.21 -6.73
C PRO A 78 25.42 -8.59 -5.75
N ASP A 79 25.93 -9.81 -5.91
CA ASP A 79 27.13 -10.21 -5.20
C ASP A 79 28.31 -9.39 -5.78
N ALA A 80 29.15 -8.85 -4.89
CA ALA A 80 30.24 -7.91 -5.24
C ALA A 80 31.36 -8.59 -6.04
#